data_AF-A0A4C2ET81-F1
#
_entry.id   AF-A0A4C2ET81-F1
#
_cell.length_a   1.000
_cell.length_b   1.000
_cell.length_c   1.000
_cell.angle_alpha   90.00
_cell.angle_beta   90.00
_cell.angle_gamma   90.00
#
_symmetry.space_group_name_H-M   'P 1'
#
loop_
_entity.id
_entity.type
_entity.pdbx_description
1 polymer ?
#
loop_
_entity_poly.entity_id
_entity_poly.type
_entity_poly.pdbx_seq_one_letter_code
_entity_poly.pdbx_strand_id
1 'polypeptide(L)'
;MRLSIRVIDQEENEQTISGVKRDDWESMNDPCPECGGLEFNHFSVSGGHYGARDSAVVMRSDFWDAEQSLFTRCRECREILYKHPAFELLFPSDDSEKISLDF
;
A
#
# COMPACT_ATOMS: atom_id res chain seq x y z
N MET A 1 3.95 -15.34 0.30
CA MET A 1 3.03 -15.49 1.46
C MET A 1 1.77 -14.65 1.23
N ARG A 2 0.57 -15.20 1.44
CA ARG A 2 -0.68 -14.43 1.32
C ARG A 2 -1.03 -13.81 2.68
N LEU A 3 -1.22 -12.49 2.71
CA LEU A 3 -1.72 -11.77 3.89
C LEU A 3 -3.23 -11.62 3.72
N SER A 4 -4.01 -11.77 4.79
CA SER A 4 -5.45 -11.51 4.72
C SER A 4 -5.94 -10.75 5.94
N ILE A 5 -6.96 -9.93 5.73
CA ILE A 5 -7.70 -9.24 6.78
C ILE A 5 -9.16 -9.61 6.61
N ARG A 6 -9.84 -9.82 7.74
CA ARG A 6 -11.27 -10.12 7.80
C ARG A 6 -11.99 -8.86 8.25
N VAL A 7 -12.95 -8.41 7.47
CA VAL A 7 -13.72 -7.18 7.72
C VAL A 7 -15.17 -7.59 7.94
N ILE A 8 -15.77 -7.07 9.01
CA ILE A 8 -17.18 -7.23 9.34
C ILE A 8 -17.77 -5.83 9.33
N ASP A 9 -18.79 -5.60 8.50
CA ASP A 9 -19.46 -4.31 8.40
C ASP A 9 -20.55 -4.11 9.47
N GLN A 10 -21.26 -2.98 9.40
CA GLN A 10 -22.33 -2.65 10.36
C GLN A 10 -23.58 -3.52 10.21
N GLU A 11 -23.73 -4.21 9.08
CA GLU A 11 -24.84 -5.12 8.77
C GLU A 11 -24.45 -6.59 9.05
N GLU A 12 -23.32 -6.83 9.72
CA GLU A 12 -22.73 -8.14 9.99
C GLU A 12 -22.29 -8.93 8.74
N ASN A 13 -22.13 -8.27 7.59
CA ASN A 13 -21.56 -8.93 6.41
C ASN A 13 -20.05 -9.11 6.59
N GLU A 14 -19.58 -10.34 6.35
CA GLU A 14 -18.17 -10.70 6.45
C GLU A 14 -17.53 -10.75 5.07
N GLN A 15 -16.43 -10.02 4.90
CA GLN A 15 -15.59 -10.08 3.71
C GLN A 15 -14.12 -10.32 4.08
N THR A 16 -13.43 -11.11 3.26
CA THR A 16 -11.99 -11.33 3.39
C THR A 16 -11.26 -10.58 2.29
N ILE A 17 -10.44 -9.61 2.66
CA ILE A 17 -9.54 -8.90 1.76
C ILE A 17 -8.15 -9.53 1.80
N SER A 18 -7.52 -9.68 0.64
CA SER A 18 -6.26 -10.40 0.50
C SER A 18 -5.16 -9.50 -0.05
N GLY A 19 -3.99 -9.60 0.56
CA GLY A 19 -2.75 -8.99 0.12
C GLY A 19 -1.88 -9.95 -0.70
N VAL A 20 -0.92 -9.36 -1.39
CA VAL A 20 0.14 -10.05 -2.12
C VAL A 20 1.46 -9.71 -1.45
N LYS A 21 2.24 -10.73 -1.11
CA LYS A 21 3.65 -10.57 -0.77
C LYS A 21 4.40 -11.72 -1.43
N ARG A 22 5.21 -11.39 -2.43
CA ARG A 22 6.09 -12.36 -3.06
C ARG A 22 7.19 -12.78 -2.10
N ASP A 23 7.53 -14.06 -2.11
CA ASP A 23 8.59 -14.60 -1.25
C ASP A 23 9.96 -14.56 -1.94
N ASP A 24 9.97 -14.40 -3.27
CA ASP A 24 11.14 -14.32 -4.14
C ASP A 24 11.53 -12.87 -4.51
N TRP A 25 10.96 -11.89 -3.81
CA TRP A 25 11.26 -10.46 -3.98
C TRP A 25 11.18 -9.76 -2.62
N GLU A 26 12.29 -9.13 -2.19
CA GLU A 26 12.35 -8.48 -0.88
C GLU A 26 12.03 -6.99 -0.94
N SER A 27 12.61 -6.27 -1.92
CA SER A 27 12.51 -4.82 -1.97
C SER A 27 12.67 -4.24 -3.38
N MET A 28 12.38 -2.95 -3.55
CA MET A 28 12.60 -2.23 -4.81
C MET A 28 14.08 -2.07 -5.21
N ASN A 29 15.02 -2.48 -4.36
CA ASN A 29 16.43 -2.58 -4.73
C ASN A 29 16.73 -3.85 -5.55
N ASP A 30 15.81 -4.83 -5.51
CA ASP A 30 15.91 -6.07 -6.27
C ASP A 30 15.17 -5.92 -7.61
N PRO A 31 15.71 -6.49 -8.71
CA PRO A 31 15.00 -6.51 -9.99
C PRO A 31 13.68 -7.28 -9.87
N CYS A 32 12.73 -6.95 -10.73
CA CYS A 32 11.49 -7.69 -10.84
C CYS A 32 11.78 -9.17 -11.17
N PRO A 33 11.30 -10.15 -10.38
CA PRO A 33 11.59 -11.56 -10.62
C PRO A 33 11.00 -12.10 -11.93
N GLU A 34 9.96 -11.45 -12.47
CA GLU A 34 9.30 -11.89 -13.70
C GLU A 34 9.99 -11.39 -14.98
N CYS A 35 10.53 -10.17 -14.98
CA CYS A 35 11.05 -9.55 -16.20
C CYS A 35 12.46 -8.96 -16.08
N GLY A 36 13.03 -8.90 -14.88
CA GLY A 36 14.32 -8.26 -14.61
C GLY A 36 14.27 -6.74 -14.54
N GLY A 37 13.10 -6.12 -14.71
CA GLY A 37 12.92 -4.67 -14.70
C GLY A 37 13.28 -4.01 -13.37
N LEU A 38 13.73 -2.76 -13.44
CA LEU A 38 14.22 -1.97 -12.29
C LEU A 38 13.35 -0.74 -11.99
N GLU A 39 12.27 -0.55 -12.74
CA GLU A 39 11.30 0.53 -12.50
C GLU A 39 10.00 -0.02 -11.87
N PHE A 40 9.51 0.66 -10.84
CA PHE A 40 8.35 0.23 -10.06
C PHE A 40 7.39 1.39 -9.79
N ASN A 41 6.09 1.11 -9.85
CA ASN A 41 5.06 1.99 -9.30
C ASN A 41 4.85 1.60 -7.83
N HIS A 42 5.10 2.54 -6.92
CA HIS A 42 5.03 2.31 -5.47
C HIS A 42 4.08 3.29 -4.80
N PHE A 43 3.26 2.77 -3.88
CA PHE A 43 2.40 3.56 -3.01
C PHE A 43 2.72 3.23 -1.56
N SER A 44 2.98 4.26 -0.77
CA SER A 44 3.10 4.20 0.68
C SER A 44 2.12 5.18 1.33
N VAL A 45 1.80 4.94 2.60
CA VAL A 45 1.12 5.90 3.48
C VAL A 45 2.06 6.29 4.60
N SER A 46 2.01 7.56 4.99
CA SER A 46 2.75 8.11 6.11
C SER A 46 1.78 8.61 7.18
N GLY A 47 2.04 8.29 8.44
CA GLY A 47 1.35 8.85 9.60
C GLY A 47 2.35 9.50 10.55
N GLY A 48 2.01 10.68 11.06
CA GLY A 48 2.89 11.44 11.96
C GLY A 48 2.14 12.05 13.14
N HIS A 49 2.87 12.37 14.20
CA HIS A 49 2.36 13.13 15.33
C HIS A 49 2.34 14.63 15.01
N TYR A 50 1.27 15.33 15.38
CA TYR A 50 1.16 16.78 15.23
C TYR A 50 0.99 17.43 16.61
N GLY A 51 1.83 18.41 16.90
CA GLY A 51 1.84 19.12 18.18
C GLY A 51 1.92 20.62 17.99
N ALA A 52 1.59 21.37 19.04
CA ALA A 52 1.72 22.83 19.02
C ALA A 52 3.18 23.26 19.16
N ARG A 53 3.60 24.21 18.31
CA ARG A 53 4.82 25.00 18.49
C ARG A 53 4.43 26.47 18.35
N ASP A 54 4.62 27.22 19.42
CA ASP A 54 4.11 28.58 19.57
C ASP A 54 2.58 28.63 19.30
N SER A 55 2.16 29.32 18.24
CA SER A 55 0.74 29.46 17.85
C SER A 55 0.32 28.57 16.67
N ALA A 56 1.15 27.61 16.24
CA ALA A 56 0.89 26.78 15.08
C ALA A 56 0.92 25.28 15.42
N VAL A 57 0.06 24.51 14.75
CA VAL A 57 0.14 23.05 14.75
C VAL A 57 1.19 22.63 13.72
N VAL A 58 2.20 21.88 14.16
CA VAL A 58 3.31 21.41 13.32
C VAL A 58 3.46 19.89 13.43
N MET A 59 3.90 19.26 12.35
CA MET A 59 4.31 17.86 12.38
C MET A 59 5.57 17.72 13.25
N ARG A 60 5.58 16.72 14.13
CA ARG A 60 6.66 16.38 15.06
C ARG A 60 7.37 15.13 14.54
N SER A 61 8.30 15.31 13.61
CA SER A 61 9.10 14.19 13.06
C SER A 61 10.06 13.56 14.07
N ASP A 62 10.27 14.20 15.22
CA ASP A 62 11.01 13.68 16.37
C ASP A 62 10.20 12.71 17.24
N PHE A 63 8.89 12.61 16.99
CA PHE A 63 7.95 11.84 17.79
C PHE A 63 7.09 10.95 16.90
N TRP A 64 7.60 9.75 16.61
CA TRP A 64 6.92 8.71 15.83
C TRP A 64 6.65 9.11 14.37
N ASP A 65 7.29 8.40 13.45
CA ASP A 65 6.93 8.39 12.04
C ASP A 65 6.57 6.96 11.64
N ALA A 66 5.47 6.81 10.91
CA ALA A 66 5.01 5.52 10.42
C ALA A 66 4.82 5.63 8.92
N GLU A 67 5.87 5.30 8.17
CA GLU A 67 5.73 5.00 6.75
C GLU A 67 5.46 3.51 6.56
N GLN A 68 4.40 3.20 5.83
CA GLN A 68 4.00 1.83 5.52
C GLN A 68 3.75 1.70 4.03
N SER A 69 4.47 0.80 3.37
CA SER A 69 4.17 0.41 1.99
C SER A 69 2.78 -0.21 1.90
N LEU A 70 2.03 0.16 0.85
CA LEU A 70 0.72 -0.41 0.54
C LEU A 70 0.70 -1.19 -0.76
N PHE A 71 1.47 -0.78 -1.76
CA PHE A 71 1.44 -1.41 -3.07
C PHE A 71 2.75 -1.19 -3.82
N THR A 72 3.23 -2.24 -4.49
CA THR A 72 4.35 -2.17 -5.43
C THR A 72 4.04 -3.03 -6.64
N ARG A 73 4.19 -2.45 -7.83
CA ARG A 73 4.03 -3.14 -9.11
C ARG A 73 5.20 -2.82 -10.02
N CYS A 74 5.73 -3.82 -10.72
CA CYS A 74 6.71 -3.58 -11.77
C CYS A 74 6.10 -2.71 -12.87
N ARG A 75 6.80 -1.66 -13.29
CA ARG A 75 6.32 -0.76 -14.34
C ARG A 75 6.31 -1.43 -15.71
N GLU A 76 7.30 -2.29 -15.96
CA GLU A 76 7.52 -2.94 -17.26
C GLU A 76 6.51 -4.07 -17.53
N CYS A 77 6.46 -5.08 -16.66
CA CYS A 77 5.58 -6.24 -16.85
C CYS A 77 4.24 -6.15 -16.11
N ARG A 78 4.01 -5.09 -15.32
CA ARG A 78 2.80 -4.88 -14.50
C ARG A 78 2.56 -5.93 -13.41
N GLU A 79 3.56 -6.76 -13.10
CA GLU A 79 3.45 -7.74 -12.01
C GLU A 79 3.32 -7.05 -10.66
N ILE A 80 2.34 -7.48 -9.84
CA ILE A 80 2.14 -6.98 -8.48
C ILE A 80 3.10 -7.74 -7.54
N LEU A 81 4.13 -7.05 -7.08
CA LEU A 81 5.17 -7.64 -6.22
C LEU A 81 4.77 -7.56 -4.74
N TYR A 82 4.05 -6.50 -4.37
CA TYR A 82 3.51 -6.30 -3.04
C TYR A 82 2.15 -5.60 -3.10
N LYS A 83 1.20 -6.06 -2.29
CA LYS A 83 -0.09 -5.43 -2.02
C LYS A 83 -0.45 -5.69 -0.58
N HIS A 84 -0.51 -4.66 0.25
CA HIS A 84 -1.03 -4.77 1.60
C HIS A 84 -2.54 -5.08 1.54
N PRO A 85 -3.10 -5.97 2.39
CA PRO A 85 -4.53 -6.30 2.30
C PRO A 85 -5.45 -5.10 2.44
N ALA A 86 -5.08 -4.10 3.26
CA ALA A 86 -5.85 -2.87 3.43
C ALA A 86 -5.86 -1.94 2.20
N PHE A 87 -5.05 -2.20 1.18
CA PHE A 87 -5.04 -1.38 -0.04
C PHE A 87 -6.43 -1.33 -0.70
N GLU A 88 -7.16 -2.45 -0.74
CA GLU A 88 -8.50 -2.52 -1.33
C GLU A 88 -9.56 -1.74 -0.54
N LEU A 89 -9.34 -1.52 0.76
CA LEU A 89 -10.22 -0.68 1.58
C LEU A 89 -10.00 0.81 1.32
N LEU A 90 -8.75 1.20 1.07
CA LEU A 90 -8.36 2.60 0.86
C LEU A 90 -8.58 3.04 -0.58
N PHE A 91 -8.47 2.11 -1.52
CA PHE A 91 -8.60 2.34 -2.96
C PHE A 91 -9.58 1.32 -3.55
N PRO A 92 -10.89 1.43 -3.22
CA PRO A 92 -11.90 0.54 -3.78
C PRO A 92 -11.90 0.70 -5.30
N SER A 93 -11.82 -0.42 -6.00
CA SER A 93 -12.06 -0.49 -7.43
C SER A 93 -13.57 -0.42 -7.65
N ASP A 94 -14.16 0.77 -7.57
CA ASP A 94 -15.52 0.95 -8.03
C ASP A 94 -15.55 0.59 -9.52
N ASP A 95 -16.35 -0.41 -9.91
CA ASP A 95 -16.54 -0.81 -11.31
C ASP A 95 -17.09 0.35 -12.19
N SER A 96 -17.44 1.49 -11.59
CA SER A 96 -17.86 2.73 -12.26
C SER A 96 -16.71 3.69 -12.59
N GLU A 97 -15.59 3.64 -11.87
CA GLU A 97 -14.38 4.41 -12.18
C GLU A 97 -13.16 3.58 -11.79
N LYS A 98 -12.63 2.83 -12.77
CA LYS A 98 -11.27 2.30 -12.67
C LYS A 98 -10.37 3.47 -12.30
N ILE A 99 -9.89 3.50 -11.05
CA ILE A 99 -8.70 4.28 -10.71
C ILE A 99 -7.61 3.71 -11.61
N SER A 100 -7.39 4.38 -12.73
CA SER A 100 -6.34 4.02 -13.65
C SER A 100 -5.04 4.30 -12.92
N LEU A 101 -4.48 3.26 -12.31
CA LEU A 101 -3.11 3.27 -11.82
C LEU A 101 -2.12 3.16 -13.01
N ASP A 102 -2.54 3.52 -14.23
CA ASP A 102 -1.65 3.77 -15.37
C ASP A 102 -1.00 5.16 -15.19
N PHE A 103 -0.10 5.25 -14.22
CA PHE A 103 0.93 6.30 -14.15
C PHE A 103 2.28 5.67 -14.49
#